data_AF-A0A951K8J0-F1
#
_entry.id   AF-A0A951K8J0-F1
#
_cell.length_a   1.000
_cell.length_b   1.000
_cell.length_c   1.000
_cell.angle_alpha   90.00
_cell.angle_beta   90.00
_cell.angle_gamma   90.00
#
_symmetry.space_group_name_H-M   'P 1'
#
loop_
_entity.id
_entity.type
_entity.pdbx_description
1 polymer ?
#
loop_
_entity_poly.entity_id
_entity_poly.type
_entity_poly.pdbx_seq_one_letter_code
_entity_poly.pdbx_strand_id
1 'polypeptide(L)'
;MHAGWGVRTLSATAVAYDPLPYHRGSIWPHDTALIIDGLARTRRHAAVATLVDGVLAVAEHNGWRLPELIAGYGTDTVDAPVPYPVACSPQAWSAAAPLLLLCTVLRLEPDVPAGLVAIGPCLDPDLTLEVTGIGLGEHRLDVSIDRDRITAAADPPLDITIGR
;
A
#
# COMPACT_ATOMS: atom_id res chain seq x y z
N MET A 1 10.70 -11.77 7.92
CA MET A 1 9.89 -10.66 8.48
C MET A 1 8.54 -10.55 7.80
N HIS A 2 8.47 -10.70 6.47
CA HIS A 2 7.21 -10.86 5.75
C HIS A 2 6.38 -12.04 6.31
N ALA A 3 5.07 -11.85 6.40
CA ALA A 3 4.11 -12.80 6.97
C ALA A 3 2.89 -13.04 6.06
N GLY A 4 2.90 -12.56 4.82
CA GLY A 4 1.75 -12.58 3.92
C GLY A 4 0.80 -11.40 4.14
N TRP A 5 0.50 -11.04 5.40
CA TRP A 5 -0.36 -9.89 5.74
C TRP A 5 0.36 -8.54 5.78
N GLY A 6 1.69 -8.56 5.77
CA GLY A 6 2.55 -7.39 5.94
C GLY A 6 3.90 -7.76 6.54
N VAL A 7 4.60 -6.77 7.09
CA VAL A 7 5.93 -6.96 7.70
C VAL A 7 5.84 -6.90 9.22
N ARG A 8 6.35 -7.96 9.88
CA ARG A 8 6.44 -8.06 11.35
C ARG A 8 7.47 -7.09 11.91
N THR A 9 7.24 -6.55 13.12
CA THR A 9 8.22 -5.70 13.83
C THR A 9 9.54 -6.43 14.14
N LEU A 10 9.51 -7.75 14.30
CA LEU A 10 10.69 -8.62 14.42
C LEU A 10 10.61 -9.80 13.46
N SER A 11 11.77 -10.29 13.03
CA SER A 11 11.85 -11.56 12.30
C SER A 11 11.35 -12.71 13.16
N ALA A 12 10.65 -13.68 12.56
CA ALA A 12 10.25 -14.93 13.22
C ALA A 12 11.45 -15.74 13.76
N THR A 13 12.66 -15.45 13.29
CA THR A 13 13.91 -16.06 13.75
C THR A 13 14.60 -15.31 14.89
N ALA A 14 14.08 -14.15 15.32
CA ALA A 14 14.65 -13.40 16.42
C ALA A 14 14.34 -14.09 17.76
N VAL A 15 15.30 -14.13 18.68
CA VAL A 15 15.10 -14.72 20.04
C VAL A 15 13.93 -14.04 20.78
N ALA A 16 13.74 -12.74 20.54
CA ALA A 16 12.68 -11.97 21.15
C ALA A 16 11.34 -12.05 20.41
N TYR A 17 11.25 -12.80 19.31
CA TYR A 17 10.03 -12.88 18.52
C TYR A 17 8.88 -13.51 19.32
N ASP A 18 7.73 -12.86 19.26
CA ASP A 18 6.45 -13.39 19.69
C ASP A 18 5.36 -12.74 18.81
N PRO A 19 4.48 -13.52 18.15
CA PRO A 19 3.46 -12.97 17.27
C PRO A 19 2.44 -12.10 17.99
N LEU A 20 2.20 -12.29 19.29
CA LEU A 20 1.13 -11.60 20.00
C LEU A 20 1.53 -10.22 20.56
N PRO A 21 2.70 -10.00 21.19
CA PRO A 21 3.00 -8.72 21.82
C PRO A 21 3.18 -7.57 20.84
N TYR A 22 2.76 -6.40 21.33
CA TYR A 22 2.66 -5.12 20.62
C TYR A 22 3.84 -4.73 19.73
N HIS A 23 5.08 -5.01 20.13
CA HIS A 23 6.30 -4.68 19.36
C HIS A 23 7.26 -5.86 19.17
N ARG A 24 6.83 -7.10 19.37
CA ARG A 24 7.73 -8.28 19.32
C ARG A 24 7.46 -9.21 18.15
N GLY A 25 6.60 -8.82 17.21
CA GLY A 25 6.26 -9.68 16.09
C GLY A 25 4.94 -9.34 15.43
N SER A 26 4.13 -8.49 16.04
CA SER A 26 2.94 -7.90 15.42
C SER A 26 3.24 -7.22 14.08
N ILE A 27 2.19 -7.03 13.29
CA ILE A 27 2.26 -6.41 11.96
C ILE A 27 1.45 -5.12 12.00
N TRP A 28 2.07 -4.03 11.56
CA TRP A 28 1.49 -2.70 11.58
C TRP A 28 1.24 -2.26 10.14
N PRO A 29 -0.01 -1.94 9.75
CA PRO A 29 -0.30 -1.47 8.40
C PRO A 29 0.49 -0.21 8.04
N HIS A 30 0.68 0.70 9.00
CA HIS A 30 1.46 1.91 8.80
C HIS A 30 2.95 1.64 8.47
N ASP A 31 3.62 0.77 9.24
CA ASP A 31 5.02 0.39 9.00
C ASP A 31 5.16 -0.32 7.66
N THR A 32 4.21 -1.21 7.35
CA THR A 32 4.18 -1.96 6.10
C THR A 32 4.05 -1.00 4.91
N ALA A 33 3.21 0.03 4.99
CA ALA A 33 3.07 1.04 3.94
C ALA A 33 4.36 1.85 3.72
N LEU A 34 5.07 2.23 4.80
CA LEU A 34 6.38 2.90 4.69
C LEU A 34 7.43 2.01 4.01
N ILE A 35 7.44 0.72 4.34
CA ILE A 35 8.34 -0.26 3.71
C ILE A 35 8.00 -0.42 2.23
N ILE A 36 6.72 -0.49 1.88
CA ILE A 36 6.25 -0.54 0.49
C ILE A 36 6.75 0.68 -0.29
N ASP A 37 6.63 1.89 0.26
CA ASP A 37 7.15 3.11 -0.39
C ASP A 37 8.66 3.05 -0.65
N GLY A 38 9.44 2.61 0.33
CA GLY A 38 10.89 2.43 0.16
C GLY A 38 11.25 1.37 -0.90
N LEU A 39 10.50 0.26 -0.95
CA LEU A 39 10.67 -0.79 -1.95
C LEU A 39 10.31 -0.30 -3.36
N ALA A 40 9.27 0.52 -3.50
CA ALA A 40 8.88 1.09 -4.78
C ALA A 40 9.95 2.06 -5.32
N ARG A 41 10.50 2.94 -4.48
CA ARG A 41 11.61 3.84 -4.84
C ARG A 41 12.88 3.09 -5.29
N THR A 42 13.05 1.85 -4.83
CA THR A 42 14.17 0.98 -5.21
C THR A 42 13.80 -0.04 -6.30
N ARG A 43 12.66 0.15 -6.97
CA ARG A 43 12.16 -0.66 -8.10
C ARG A 43 12.00 -2.15 -7.76
N ARG A 44 11.61 -2.48 -6.53
CA ARG A 44 11.37 -3.87 -6.08
C ARG A 44 9.91 -4.27 -6.32
N HIS A 45 9.46 -4.20 -7.57
CA HIS A 45 8.04 -4.24 -7.94
C HIS A 45 7.30 -5.50 -7.46
N ALA A 46 7.91 -6.68 -7.61
CA ALA A 46 7.31 -7.93 -7.14
C ALA A 46 7.04 -7.94 -5.63
N ALA A 47 7.95 -7.36 -4.84
CA ALA A 47 7.79 -7.27 -3.39
C ALA A 47 6.73 -6.22 -3.00
N VAL A 48 6.63 -5.13 -3.76
CA VAL A 48 5.57 -4.12 -3.59
C VAL A 48 4.20 -4.75 -3.81
N ALA A 49 3.99 -5.42 -4.96
CA ALA A 49 2.71 -6.08 -5.26
C ALA A 49 2.30 -7.06 -4.15
N THR A 50 3.21 -7.97 -3.77
CA THR A 50 2.97 -8.95 -2.69
C THR A 50 2.54 -8.29 -1.36
N LEU A 51 3.21 -7.20 -0.97
CA LEU A 51 2.90 -6.52 0.28
C LEU A 51 1.62 -5.68 0.21
N VAL A 52 1.31 -5.10 -0.96
CA VAL A 52 0.04 -4.39 -1.20
C VAL A 52 -1.13 -5.36 -1.05
N ASP A 53 -1.04 -6.55 -1.64
CA ASP A 53 -2.07 -7.60 -1.51
C ASP A 53 -2.30 -7.99 -0.05
N GLY A 54 -1.20 -8.14 0.70
CA GLY A 54 -1.26 -8.40 2.13
C GLY A 54 -2.01 -7.32 2.91
N VAL A 55 -1.73 -6.04 2.64
CA VAL A 55 -2.41 -4.93 3.30
C VAL A 55 -3.88 -4.85 2.87
N LEU A 56 -4.20 -5.12 1.61
CA LEU A 56 -5.59 -5.18 1.12
C LEU A 56 -6.38 -6.30 1.79
N ALA A 57 -5.78 -7.49 1.97
CA ALA A 57 -6.41 -8.59 2.69
C ALA A 57 -6.67 -8.23 4.17
N VAL A 58 -5.76 -7.50 4.81
CA VAL A 58 -5.98 -6.97 6.17
C VAL A 58 -7.11 -5.96 6.20
N ALA A 59 -7.17 -5.04 5.23
CA ALA A 59 -8.24 -4.06 5.12
C ALA A 59 -9.59 -4.75 4.93
N GLU A 60 -9.69 -5.68 3.99
CA GLU A 60 -10.91 -6.44 3.69
C GLU A 60 -11.41 -7.19 4.94
N HIS A 61 -10.53 -7.90 5.64
CA HIS A 61 -10.87 -8.62 6.88
C HIS A 61 -11.41 -7.69 7.98
N ASN A 62 -11.00 -6.42 7.98
CA ASN A 62 -11.41 -5.41 8.96
C ASN A 62 -12.45 -4.43 8.41
N GLY A 63 -13.22 -4.81 7.38
CA GLY A 63 -14.28 -3.96 6.82
C GLY A 63 -13.77 -2.67 6.18
N TRP A 64 -12.64 -2.76 5.49
CA TRP A 64 -11.92 -1.66 4.84
C TRP A 64 -11.41 -0.58 5.79
N ARG A 65 -11.22 -0.95 7.07
CA ARG A 65 -10.63 -0.10 8.10
C ARG A 65 -9.36 -0.75 8.62
N LEU A 66 -8.21 -0.18 8.23
CA LEU A 66 -6.94 -0.68 8.72
C LEU A 66 -6.83 -0.49 10.25
N PRO A 67 -6.62 -1.57 11.02
CA PRO A 67 -6.39 -1.48 12.46
C PRO A 67 -5.00 -0.92 12.72
N GLU A 68 -4.75 -0.50 13.96
CA GLU A 68 -3.41 -0.11 14.45
C GLU A 68 -2.35 -1.19 14.18
N LEU A 69 -2.70 -2.43 14.50
CA LEU A 69 -1.87 -3.60 14.33
C LEU A 69 -2.72 -4.87 14.32
N ILE A 70 -2.15 -5.94 13.77
CA ILE A 70 -2.63 -7.32 13.88
C ILE A 70 -1.54 -8.18 14.53
N ALA A 71 -1.91 -9.35 15.03
CA ALA A 71 -0.92 -10.30 15.50
C ALA A 71 -0.03 -10.81 14.35
N GLY A 72 1.21 -11.15 14.70
CA GLY A 72 2.29 -11.55 13.81
C GLY A 72 2.19 -12.94 13.20
N TYR A 73 1.05 -13.60 13.27
CA TYR A 73 0.85 -14.90 12.64
C TYR A 73 0.92 -14.75 11.11
N GLY A 74 1.57 -15.69 10.44
CA GLY A 74 1.69 -15.65 8.98
C GLY A 74 0.55 -16.38 8.28
N THR A 75 0.39 -16.14 7.00
CA THR A 75 -0.52 -16.89 6.11
C THR A 75 -0.22 -18.39 6.06
N ASP A 76 1.00 -18.80 6.45
CA ASP A 76 1.42 -20.19 6.61
C ASP A 76 0.90 -20.85 7.89
N THR A 77 0.39 -20.05 8.84
CA THR A 77 -0.06 -20.50 10.16
C THR A 77 -1.56 -20.31 10.42
N VAL A 78 -2.16 -19.30 9.81
CA VAL A 78 -3.56 -18.92 10.00
C VAL A 78 -4.15 -18.48 8.66
N ASP A 79 -5.44 -18.79 8.46
CA ASP A 79 -6.14 -18.50 7.19
C ASP A 79 -6.60 -17.04 7.07
N ALA A 80 -6.53 -16.27 8.15
CA ALA A 80 -6.95 -14.87 8.19
C ALA A 80 -6.09 -14.03 9.15
N PRO A 81 -5.98 -12.71 8.94
CA PRO A 81 -5.34 -11.79 9.88
C PRO A 81 -5.94 -11.93 11.28
N VAL A 82 -5.10 -12.21 12.28
CA VAL A 82 -5.58 -12.35 13.67
C VAL A 82 -5.68 -10.96 14.32
N PRO A 83 -6.90 -10.49 14.71
CA PRO A 83 -7.07 -9.18 15.31
C PRO A 83 -6.31 -9.05 16.63
N TYR A 84 -5.70 -7.89 16.86
CA TYR A 84 -5.10 -7.58 18.14
C TYR A 84 -6.19 -7.06 19.11
N PRO A 85 -6.40 -7.66 20.30
CA PRO A 85 -7.59 -7.43 21.12
C PRO A 85 -7.90 -5.98 21.52
N VAL A 86 -6.88 -5.13 21.62
CA VAL A 86 -7.01 -3.72 22.04
C VAL A 86 -6.56 -2.73 20.96
N ALA A 87 -6.46 -3.17 19.70
CA ALA A 87 -6.12 -2.28 18.60
C ALA A 87 -7.21 -1.23 18.37
N CYS A 88 -6.79 0.02 18.13
CA CYS A 88 -7.70 1.01 17.57
C CYS A 88 -8.03 0.67 16.10
N SER A 89 -9.29 0.83 15.70
CA SER A 89 -9.71 0.66 14.29
C SER A 89 -10.81 1.67 13.89
N PRO A 90 -10.53 2.60 12.95
CA PRO A 90 -9.22 2.88 12.36
C PRO A 90 -8.30 3.61 13.35
N GLN A 91 -7.00 3.37 13.26
CA GLN A 91 -5.98 4.13 14.01
C GLN A 91 -5.41 5.27 13.14
N ALA A 92 -5.04 6.39 13.77
CA ALA A 92 -4.69 7.62 13.08
C ALA A 92 -3.53 7.46 12.06
N TRP A 93 -2.46 6.73 12.39
CA TRP A 93 -1.34 6.48 11.47
C TRP A 93 -1.73 5.50 10.36
N SER A 94 -2.49 4.47 10.71
CA SER A 94 -2.99 3.46 9.77
C SER A 94 -4.02 4.04 8.80
N ALA A 95 -4.71 5.12 9.16
CA ALA A 95 -5.60 5.85 8.26
C ALA A 95 -4.86 6.58 7.12
N ALA A 96 -3.58 6.91 7.29
CA ALA A 96 -2.75 7.49 6.23
C ALA A 96 -2.16 6.44 5.28
N ALA A 97 -2.09 5.16 5.71
CA ALA A 97 -1.48 4.09 4.93
C ALA A 97 -2.13 3.91 3.53
N PRO A 98 -3.47 3.90 3.36
CA PRO A 98 -4.07 3.76 2.03
C PRO A 98 -3.71 4.91 1.07
N LEU A 99 -3.57 6.14 1.58
CA LEU A 99 -3.18 7.29 0.77
C LEU A 99 -1.72 7.20 0.32
N LEU A 100 -0.82 6.78 1.22
CA LEU A 100 0.57 6.52 0.85
C LEU A 100 0.65 5.39 -0.18
N LEU A 101 -0.04 4.28 0.06
CA LEU A 101 -0.09 3.16 -0.88
C LEU A 101 -0.58 3.59 -2.25
N LEU A 102 -1.64 4.41 -2.32
CA LEU A 102 -2.15 4.95 -3.58
C LEU A 102 -1.07 5.72 -4.36
N CYS A 103 -0.37 6.64 -3.70
CA CYS A 103 0.74 7.38 -4.31
C CYS A 103 1.88 6.45 -4.74
N THR A 104 2.23 5.48 -3.91
CA THR A 104 3.30 4.52 -4.14
C THR A 104 3.00 3.59 -5.31
N VAL A 105 1.77 3.05 -5.39
CA VAL A 105 1.39 2.07 -6.43
C VAL A 105 1.13 2.72 -7.77
N LEU A 106 0.62 3.96 -7.81
CA LEU A 106 0.50 4.72 -9.06
C LEU A 106 1.87 5.20 -9.56
N ARG A 107 2.84 5.34 -8.64
CA ARG A 107 4.12 6.03 -8.87
C ARG A 107 3.91 7.37 -9.58
N LEU A 108 3.02 8.16 -8.99
CA LEU A 108 2.67 9.47 -9.51
C LEU A 108 3.83 10.44 -9.27
N GLU A 109 4.48 10.87 -10.35
CA GLU A 109 5.62 11.81 -10.33
C GLU A 109 5.22 13.10 -11.08
N PRO A 110 4.53 14.04 -10.41
CA PRO A 110 4.10 15.29 -11.03
C PRO A 110 5.21 16.35 -11.03
N ASP A 111 5.38 17.03 -12.16
CA ASP A 111 6.09 18.30 -12.29
C ASP A 111 5.09 19.37 -12.77
N VAL A 112 4.31 19.87 -11.80
CA VAL A 112 3.23 20.84 -12.06
C VAL A 112 3.74 22.12 -12.72
N PRO A 113 4.88 22.73 -12.30
CA PRO A 113 5.43 23.89 -13.00
C PRO A 113 5.78 23.63 -14.46
N ALA A 114 6.23 22.41 -14.81
CA ALA A 114 6.51 22.03 -16.19
C ALA A 114 5.27 21.51 -16.95
N GLY A 115 4.12 21.36 -16.29
CA GLY A 115 2.91 20.78 -16.88
C GLY A 115 3.04 19.29 -17.21
N LEU A 116 3.92 18.57 -16.52
CA LEU A 116 4.20 17.15 -16.77
C LEU A 116 3.69 16.29 -15.61
N VAL A 117 3.28 15.07 -15.93
CA VAL A 117 3.07 14.02 -14.92
C VAL A 117 3.48 12.67 -15.47
N ALA A 118 4.30 11.95 -14.73
CA ALA A 118 4.63 10.56 -15.02
C ALA A 118 3.85 9.61 -14.11
N ILE A 119 3.41 8.50 -14.69
CA ILE A 119 2.66 7.43 -14.02
C ILE A 119 3.35 6.11 -14.36
N GLY A 120 3.67 5.31 -13.35
CA GLY A 120 4.38 4.04 -13.54
C GLY A 120 3.86 2.96 -12.61
N PRO A 121 2.64 2.44 -12.83
CA PRO A 121 1.99 1.62 -11.83
C PRO A 121 2.74 0.35 -11.48
N CYS A 122 2.68 -0.01 -10.20
CA CYS A 122 3.29 -1.21 -9.64
C CYS A 122 2.26 -1.93 -8.77
N LEU A 123 1.39 -2.68 -9.41
CA LEU A 123 0.29 -3.42 -8.83
C LEU A 123 0.34 -4.88 -9.28
N ASP A 124 -0.40 -5.74 -8.59
CA ASP A 124 -0.75 -7.04 -9.13
C ASP A 124 -1.51 -6.87 -10.47
N PRO A 125 -1.16 -7.60 -11.54
CA PRO A 125 -1.85 -7.51 -12.82
C PRO A 125 -3.35 -7.78 -12.77
N ASP A 126 -3.85 -8.54 -11.81
CA ASP A 126 -5.29 -8.83 -11.68
C ASP A 126 -6.05 -7.70 -10.96
N LEU A 127 -5.36 -6.71 -10.40
CA LEU A 127 -5.97 -5.60 -9.67
C LEU A 127 -6.41 -4.48 -10.62
N THR A 128 -7.68 -4.11 -10.53
CA THR A 128 -8.23 -2.92 -11.19
C THR A 128 -8.26 -1.75 -10.23
N LEU A 129 -7.84 -0.57 -10.67
CA LEU A 129 -7.83 0.65 -9.87
C LEU A 129 -8.40 1.82 -10.68
N GLU A 130 -9.32 2.56 -10.08
CA GLU A 130 -9.81 3.83 -10.61
C GLU A 130 -9.66 4.90 -9.53
N VAL A 131 -9.02 6.01 -9.91
CA VAL A 131 -8.81 7.17 -9.04
C VAL A 131 -9.16 8.40 -9.82
N THR A 132 -10.13 9.17 -9.33
CA THR A 132 -10.60 10.38 -9.98
C THR A 132 -10.33 11.62 -9.13
N GLY A 133 -10.09 12.75 -9.77
CA GLY A 133 -10.02 14.05 -9.12
C GLY A 133 -8.73 14.32 -8.36
N ILE A 134 -7.63 13.62 -8.69
CA ILE A 134 -6.31 13.88 -8.09
C ILE A 134 -5.91 15.32 -8.43
N GLY A 135 -5.82 16.16 -7.40
CA GLY A 135 -5.47 17.58 -7.57
C GLY A 135 -3.98 17.77 -7.80
N LEU A 136 -3.61 18.41 -8.91
CA LEU A 136 -2.23 18.76 -9.28
C LEU A 136 -2.17 20.24 -9.64
N GLY A 137 -2.12 21.12 -8.64
CA GLY A 137 -2.29 22.56 -8.84
C GLY A 137 -3.71 22.88 -9.33
N GLU A 138 -3.81 23.55 -10.48
CA GLU A 138 -5.09 23.85 -11.16
C GLU A 138 -5.67 22.64 -11.91
N HIS A 139 -4.89 21.56 -12.08
CA HIS A 139 -5.27 20.39 -12.84
C HIS A 139 -5.97 19.34 -11.97
N ARG A 140 -6.90 18.60 -12.57
CA ARG A 140 -7.52 17.39 -12.03
C ARG A 140 -7.13 16.20 -12.89
N LEU A 141 -6.47 15.22 -12.29
CA LEU A 141 -6.03 14.00 -12.96
C LEU A 141 -6.92 12.81 -12.54
N ASP A 142 -7.42 12.10 -13.54
CA ASP A 142 -8.09 10.82 -13.40
C ASP A 142 -7.15 9.73 -13.94
N VAL A 143 -7.03 8.61 -13.21
CA VAL A 143 -6.20 7.46 -13.58
C VAL A 143 -7.04 6.19 -13.45
N SER A 144 -7.03 5.38 -14.49
CA SER A 144 -7.65 4.05 -14.49
C SER A 144 -6.65 3.00 -14.94
N ILE A 145 -6.62 1.90 -14.21
CA ILE A 145 -5.76 0.74 -14.42
C ILE A 145 -6.68 -0.49 -14.49
N ASP A 146 -6.62 -1.18 -15.63
CA ASP A 146 -7.30 -2.45 -15.87
C ASP A 146 -6.29 -3.40 -16.50
N ARG A 147 -5.70 -4.25 -15.65
CA ARG A 147 -4.59 -5.13 -16.02
C ARG A 147 -3.44 -4.34 -16.64
N ASP A 148 -3.06 -4.65 -17.88
CA ASP A 148 -1.98 -3.98 -18.59
C ASP A 148 -2.39 -2.63 -19.21
N ARG A 149 -3.68 -2.27 -19.14
CA ARG A 149 -4.20 -1.03 -19.70
C ARG A 149 -4.21 0.06 -18.65
N ILE A 150 -3.38 1.08 -18.87
CA ILE A 150 -3.35 2.29 -18.05
C ILE A 150 -3.84 3.46 -18.90
N THR A 151 -4.85 4.16 -18.40
CA THR A 151 -5.36 5.39 -19.00
C THR A 151 -5.31 6.51 -17.98
N ALA A 152 -4.95 7.71 -18.42
CA ALA A 152 -4.95 8.88 -17.57
C ALA A 152 -5.38 10.11 -18.37
N ALA A 153 -6.15 10.98 -17.73
CA ALA A 153 -6.69 12.20 -18.33
C ALA A 153 -6.61 13.34 -17.33
N ALA A 154 -6.25 14.54 -17.79
CA ALA A 154 -6.15 15.72 -16.95
C ALA A 154 -6.99 16.89 -17.51
N ASP A 155 -7.63 17.65 -16.61
CA ASP A 155 -8.33 18.90 -16.92
C ASP A 155 -7.93 20.03 -15.95
N PRO A 156 -7.33 21.14 -16.42
CA PRO A 156 -6.83 21.36 -17.78
C PRO A 156 -5.77 20.32 -18.21
N PRO A 157 -5.45 20.19 -19.51
CA PRO A 157 -4.51 19.17 -19.99
C PRO A 157 -3.11 19.28 -19.38
N LEU A 158 -2.51 18.11 -19.10
CA LEU A 158 -1.10 17.91 -18.74
C LEU A 158 -0.43 17.01 -19.79
N ASP A 159 0.89 17.10 -19.94
CA ASP A 159 1.66 16.10 -20.66
C ASP A 159 1.86 14.87 -19.76
N ILE A 160 1.23 13.75 -20.15
CA ILE A 160 1.16 12.53 -19.34
C ILE A 160 2.06 11.45 -19.96
N THR A 161 3.03 10.98 -19.19
CA THR A 161 3.88 9.82 -19.55
C THR A 161 3.49 8.58 -18.75
N ILE A 162 3.28 7.45 -19.42
CA ILE A 162 2.92 6.17 -18.80
C ILE A 162 4.04 5.14 -19.02
N GLY A 163 4.42 4.38 -17.97
CA GLY A 163 5.22 3.15 -18.11
C GLY A 163 6.73 3.27 -17.84
N ARG A 164 7.16 4.14 -16.93
CA ARG A 164 8.58 4.25 -16.49
C ARG A 164 8.97 3.34 -15.33
#